data_AF-A0AA38Q9F9-F1
#
_entry.id   AF-A0AA38Q9F9-F1
#
_cell.length_a   1.000
_cell.length_b   1.000
_cell.length_c   1.000
_cell.angle_alpha   90.00
_cell.angle_beta   90.00
_cell.angle_gamma   90.00
#
_symmetry.space_group_name_H-M   'P 1'
#
loop_
_entity.id
_entity.type
_entity.pdbx_description
1 polymer ?
#
loop_
_entity_poly.entity_id
_entity_poly.type
_entity_poly.pdbx_seq_one_letter_code
_entity_poly.pdbx_strand_id
1 'polypeptide(L)'
;MQDVVLSPTTAHLLGLAFASVYVGSIYVSKEARLVFSAPPTVANPTDEPRERLKGENERWRDDPDVIKARLAAVSIATVLCVAVVCWITRSVPAAMPLLGLRLSFPTSLSSLQRIVAPHLVTPLLFLGPLYAELLSFSPRNRWRGTFSTRTKLLFSNVTGLRNYVVAPITEEIVFRACVLSVYLLSPVLALNQVGLVLTTPLNFGLAHLHHAWDTYNRLGRTAAALKRAILVSLFQMMYTTLFGALCTYLFLQTHYSIYVPITAHVFCNIMGFPDFYGDLRLGEGEGRRSVVIVAYLCGVIGFAYSVMPMGRWWWAFGEI
;
A
#
# COMPACT_ATOMS: atom_id res chain seq x y z
N MET A 1 -4.01 17.48 29.55
CA MET A 1 -3.24 16.43 28.86
C MET A 1 -1.78 16.78 29.12
N GLN A 2 -0.98 15.95 29.81
CA GLN A 2 0.46 16.24 29.84
C GLN A 2 0.96 16.03 28.43
N ASP A 3 1.22 17.13 27.72
CA ASP A 3 1.54 17.13 26.30
C ASP A 3 2.86 16.38 26.08
N VAL A 4 2.75 15.13 25.62
CA VAL A 4 3.92 14.36 25.25
C VAL A 4 4.51 15.03 24.02
N VAL A 5 5.64 15.69 24.21
CA VAL A 5 6.37 16.40 23.16
C VAL A 5 7.64 15.63 22.84
N LEU A 6 7.77 15.18 21.60
CA LEU A 6 8.97 14.54 21.09
C LEU A 6 9.86 15.56 20.38
N SER A 7 11.18 15.39 20.51
CA SER A 7 12.11 16.12 19.64
C SER A 7 12.03 15.58 18.20
N PRO A 8 12.37 16.37 17.18
CA PRO A 8 12.42 15.89 15.80
C PRO A 8 13.32 14.65 15.62
N THR A 9 14.48 14.62 16.28
CA THR A 9 15.40 13.47 16.23
C THR A 9 14.75 12.21 16.79
N THR A 10 14.08 12.30 17.95
CA THR A 10 13.40 11.15 18.55
C THR A 10 12.26 10.65 17.65
N ALA A 11 11.48 11.55 17.04
CA ALA A 11 10.42 11.20 16.11
C ALA A 11 10.96 10.44 14.88
N HIS A 12 12.06 10.90 14.28
CA HIS A 12 12.71 10.22 13.16
C HIS A 12 13.23 8.82 13.55
N LEU A 13 13.88 8.70 14.70
CA LEU A 13 14.41 7.42 15.19
C LEU A 13 13.28 6.42 15.45
N LEU A 14 12.19 6.85 16.10
CA LEU A 14 11.02 6.01 16.36
C LEU A 14 10.31 5.60 15.06
N GLY A 15 10.15 6.53 14.11
CA GLY A 15 9.56 6.24 12.80
C GLY A 15 10.35 5.18 12.04
N LEU A 16 11.68 5.31 12.00
CA LEU A 16 12.55 4.31 11.39
C LEU A 16 12.52 2.98 12.15
N ALA A 17 12.46 3.03 13.48
CA ALA A 17 12.37 1.84 14.32
C ALA A 17 11.08 1.06 14.05
N PHE A 18 9.92 1.72 13.95
CA PHE A 18 8.66 1.05 13.61
C PHE A 18 8.70 0.37 12.24
N ALA A 19 9.20 1.07 11.21
CA ALA A 19 9.37 0.49 9.88
C ALA A 19 10.32 -0.72 9.91
N SER A 20 11.43 -0.60 10.65
CA SER A 20 12.45 -1.65 10.78
C SER A 20 11.96 -2.86 11.59
N VAL A 21 11.17 -2.66 12.64
CA VAL A 21 10.54 -3.75 13.42
C VAL A 21 9.56 -4.52 12.54
N TYR A 22 8.73 -3.82 11.77
CA TYR A 22 7.77 -4.44 10.88
C TYR A 22 8.44 -5.29 9.80
N VAL A 23 9.40 -4.72 9.05
CA VAL A 23 10.13 -5.44 8.00
C VAL A 23 11.06 -6.50 8.61
N GLY A 24 11.72 -6.20 9.71
CA GLY A 24 12.63 -7.12 10.40
C GLY A 24 11.93 -8.36 10.92
N SER A 25 10.66 -8.25 11.34
CA SER A 25 9.89 -9.36 11.91
C SER A 25 9.83 -10.59 11.02
N ILE A 26 9.70 -10.42 9.69
CA ILE A 26 9.64 -11.54 8.74
C ILE A 26 10.99 -12.24 8.53
N TYR A 27 12.08 -11.65 9.04
CA TYR A 27 13.41 -12.24 9.05
C TYR A 27 13.78 -12.81 10.43
N VAL A 28 12.95 -12.70 11.47
CA VAL A 28 13.28 -13.28 12.78
C VAL A 28 13.03 -14.78 12.79
N SER A 29 11.83 -15.22 12.38
CA SER A 29 11.45 -16.64 12.34
C SER A 29 12.09 -17.38 11.17
N LYS A 30 12.57 -18.61 11.42
CA LYS A 30 13.13 -19.48 10.40
C LYS A 30 12.10 -19.80 9.32
N GLU A 31 10.84 -19.98 9.72
CA GLU A 31 9.68 -20.36 8.90
C GLU A 31 9.29 -19.24 7.91
N ALA A 32 9.50 -17.98 8.29
CA ALA A 32 9.21 -16.81 7.45
C ALA A 32 10.33 -16.45 6.45
N ARG A 33 11.56 -16.94 6.67
CA ARG A 33 12.72 -16.66 5.81
C ARG A 33 12.67 -17.46 4.51
N LEU A 34 13.02 -16.77 3.41
CA LEU A 34 13.16 -17.40 2.10
C LEU A 34 14.45 -18.22 2.05
N VAL A 35 14.41 -19.34 1.33
CA VAL A 35 15.55 -20.22 1.13
C VAL A 35 15.68 -20.52 -0.36
N PHE A 36 16.87 -20.27 -0.90
CA PHE A 36 17.19 -20.45 -2.31
C PHE A 36 18.46 -21.28 -2.45
N SER A 37 18.37 -22.35 -3.21
CA SER A 37 19.50 -23.17 -3.64
C SER A 37 20.34 -22.44 -4.69
N ALA A 38 21.56 -22.94 -4.93
CA ALA A 38 22.40 -22.43 -6.00
C ALA A 38 21.69 -22.62 -7.36
N PRO A 39 21.69 -21.60 -8.24
CA PRO A 39 21.16 -21.76 -9.58
C PRO A 39 21.97 -22.82 -10.34
N PRO A 40 21.34 -23.62 -11.22
CA PRO A 40 22.08 -24.52 -12.10
C PRO A 40 23.06 -23.70 -12.97
N THR A 41 24.24 -24.26 -13.23
CA THR A 41 25.41 -23.64 -13.89
C THR A 41 25.19 -23.23 -15.36
N VAL A 42 23.97 -23.38 -15.88
CA VAL A 42 23.66 -23.27 -17.31
C VAL A 42 22.62 -22.16 -17.52
N ALA A 43 23.06 -20.90 -17.48
CA ALA A 43 22.26 -19.80 -18.01
C ALA A 43 23.13 -19.05 -19.01
N ASN A 44 22.75 -19.08 -20.30
CA ASN A 44 23.41 -18.27 -21.30
C ASN A 44 23.21 -16.78 -20.95
N PRO A 45 24.26 -15.94 -21.00
CA PRO A 45 24.17 -14.52 -20.64
C PRO A 45 23.17 -13.71 -21.49
N THR A 46 22.76 -14.25 -22.63
CA THR A 46 21.86 -13.63 -23.61
C THR A 46 20.38 -13.95 -23.39
N ASP A 47 20.05 -14.90 -22.53
CA ASP A 47 18.65 -15.25 -22.30
C ASP A 47 17.95 -14.19 -21.45
N GLU A 48 16.76 -13.78 -21.91
CA GLU A 48 15.83 -12.96 -21.14
C GLU A 48 15.67 -13.58 -19.73
N PRO A 49 15.82 -12.81 -18.64
CA PRO A 49 15.72 -13.33 -17.29
C PRO A 49 14.29 -13.85 -17.05
N ARG A 50 14.15 -15.17 -17.08
CA ARG A 50 12.92 -15.91 -16.78
C ARG A 50 12.98 -16.45 -15.37
N GLU A 51 11.81 -16.62 -14.77
CA GLU A 51 11.69 -17.27 -13.49
C GLU A 51 12.12 -18.74 -13.61
N ARG A 52 13.05 -19.16 -12.76
CA ARG A 52 13.55 -20.53 -12.76
C ARG A 52 12.56 -21.48 -12.10
N LEU A 53 12.75 -22.78 -12.29
CA LEU A 53 12.00 -23.77 -11.51
C LEU A 53 12.45 -23.73 -10.05
N LYS A 54 11.46 -23.84 -9.15
CA LYS A 54 11.67 -23.95 -7.71
C LYS A 54 12.25 -25.33 -7.38
N GLY A 55 13.34 -25.36 -6.62
CA GLY A 55 13.93 -26.61 -6.12
C GLY A 55 13.14 -27.18 -4.93
N GLU A 56 13.23 -28.49 -4.71
CA GLU A 56 12.45 -29.19 -3.67
C GLU A 56 12.70 -28.67 -2.24
N ASN A 57 13.95 -28.31 -1.93
CA ASN A 57 14.35 -27.80 -0.61
C ASN A 57 14.27 -26.27 -0.48
N GLU A 58 13.62 -25.59 -1.43
CA GLU A 58 13.51 -24.13 -1.44
C GLU A 58 12.22 -23.65 -0.77
N ARG A 59 12.29 -22.44 -0.20
CA ARG A 59 11.15 -21.77 0.41
C ARG A 59 10.99 -20.40 -0.21
N TRP A 60 9.93 -20.23 -0.96
CA TRP A 60 9.64 -19.04 -1.73
C TRP A 60 8.55 -18.21 -1.05
N ARG A 61 8.46 -16.94 -1.45
CA ARG A 61 7.55 -15.96 -0.83
C ARG A 61 6.09 -16.41 -0.81
N ASP A 62 5.65 -17.07 -1.87
CA ASP A 62 4.25 -17.44 -2.09
C ASP A 62 3.92 -18.86 -1.61
N ASP A 63 4.85 -19.52 -0.90
CA ASP A 63 4.56 -20.79 -0.24
C ASP A 63 3.56 -20.58 0.89
N PRO A 64 2.52 -21.42 1.04
CA PRO A 64 1.47 -21.24 2.05
C PRO A 64 2.02 -21.12 3.48
N ASP A 65 3.03 -21.91 3.83
CA ASP A 65 3.61 -21.92 5.19
C ASP A 65 4.45 -20.66 5.44
N VAL A 66 5.18 -20.18 4.42
CA VAL A 66 5.91 -18.90 4.49
C VAL A 66 4.93 -17.74 4.63
N ILE A 67 3.81 -17.75 3.89
CA ILE A 67 2.75 -16.74 4.01
C ILE A 67 2.21 -16.73 5.44
N LYS A 68 1.78 -17.88 5.98
CA LYS A 68 1.23 -17.96 7.34
C LYS A 68 2.22 -17.47 8.40
N ALA A 69 3.49 -17.89 8.32
CA ALA A 69 4.53 -17.48 9.26
C ALA A 69 4.79 -15.96 9.18
N ARG A 70 4.84 -15.40 7.97
CA ARG A 70 4.99 -13.96 7.77
C ARG A 70 3.79 -13.18 8.29
N LEU A 71 2.57 -13.65 8.03
CA LEU A 71 1.34 -13.04 8.54
C LEU A 71 1.35 -12.96 10.07
N ALA A 72 1.71 -14.05 10.75
CA ALA A 72 1.84 -14.04 12.21
C ALA A 72 2.92 -13.04 12.69
N ALA A 73 4.10 -13.04 12.06
CA ALA A 73 5.19 -12.14 12.40
C ALA A 73 4.82 -10.66 12.25
N VAL A 74 4.23 -10.28 11.11
CA VAL A 74 3.83 -8.89 10.87
C VAL A 74 2.67 -8.47 11.78
N SER A 75 1.73 -9.36 12.10
CA SER A 75 0.65 -9.05 13.04
C SER A 75 1.18 -8.78 14.46
N ILE A 76 2.12 -9.60 14.94
CA ILE A 76 2.77 -9.37 16.24
C ILE A 76 3.55 -8.05 16.21
N ALA A 77 4.32 -7.79 15.15
CA ALA A 77 5.05 -6.53 15.00
C ALA A 77 4.12 -5.31 15.00
N THR A 78 2.98 -5.39 14.32
CA THR A 78 1.96 -4.32 14.33
C THR A 78 1.42 -4.06 15.74
N VAL A 79 1.08 -5.12 16.49
CA VAL A 79 0.62 -4.97 17.89
C VAL A 79 1.69 -4.33 18.76
N LEU A 80 2.95 -4.71 18.59
CA LEU A 80 4.08 -4.10 19.31
C LEU A 80 4.23 -2.61 18.98
N CYS A 81 4.17 -2.22 17.70
CA CYS A 81 4.22 -0.82 17.30
C CYS A 81 3.08 0.00 17.94
N VAL A 82 1.85 -0.53 17.92
CA VAL A 82 0.69 0.10 18.57
C VAL A 82 0.91 0.22 20.09
N ALA A 83 1.41 -0.84 20.73
CA ALA A 83 1.69 -0.83 22.17
C ALA A 83 2.73 0.23 22.55
N VAL A 84 3.76 0.44 21.72
CA VAL A 84 4.75 1.51 21.93
C VAL A 84 4.11 2.88 21.81
N VAL A 85 3.22 3.12 20.85
CA VAL A 85 2.48 4.40 20.76
C VAL A 85 1.63 4.62 22.02
N CYS A 86 0.89 3.60 22.48
CA CYS A 86 0.12 3.66 23.73
C CYS A 86 0.99 3.94 24.96
N TRP A 87 2.20 3.38 24.99
CA TRP A 87 3.16 3.64 26.07
C TRP A 87 3.68 5.08 26.03
N ILE A 88 4.04 5.59 24.85
CA ILE A 88 4.48 6.99 24.66
C ILE A 88 3.39 7.97 25.11
N THR A 89 2.13 7.74 24.71
CA THR A 89 0.98 8.58 25.08
C THR A 89 0.46 8.34 26.50
N ARG A 90 1.08 7.41 27.24
CA ARG A 90 0.77 7.02 28.63
C ARG A 90 -0.63 6.43 28.86
N SER A 91 -1.45 6.30 27.83
CA SER A 91 -2.77 5.67 27.92
C SER A 91 -3.32 5.32 26.54
N VAL A 92 -4.15 4.27 26.48
CA VAL A 92 -4.88 3.87 25.26
C VAL A 92 -5.83 4.97 24.78
N PRO A 93 -6.65 5.62 25.63
CA PRO A 93 -7.55 6.70 25.17
C PRO A 93 -6.82 7.87 24.52
N ALA A 94 -5.58 8.18 24.96
CA ALA A 94 -4.76 9.22 24.36
C ALA A 94 -4.10 8.79 23.03
N ALA A 95 -3.84 7.49 22.83
CA ALA A 95 -3.29 6.96 21.58
C ALA A 95 -4.33 6.82 20.46
N MET A 96 -5.56 6.44 20.80
CA MET A 96 -6.63 6.15 19.84
C MET A 96 -6.87 7.23 18.77
N PRO A 97 -6.84 8.55 19.07
CA PRO A 97 -6.99 9.60 18.08
C PRO A 97 -5.79 9.66 17.11
N LEU A 98 -4.57 9.53 17.64
CA LEU A 98 -3.34 9.56 16.83
C LEU A 98 -3.22 8.34 15.92
N LEU A 99 -3.64 7.19 16.43
CA LEU A 99 -3.68 5.93 15.67
C LEU A 99 -4.83 5.88 14.65
N GLY A 100 -5.79 6.80 14.75
CA GLY A 100 -6.88 6.86 13.80
C GLY A 100 -7.95 5.79 13.92
N LEU A 101 -8.01 5.14 15.07
CA LEU A 101 -8.87 3.97 15.32
C LEU A 101 -10.26 4.35 15.85
N ARG A 102 -10.62 5.65 15.80
CA ARG A 102 -11.95 6.12 16.19
C ARG A 102 -12.95 5.78 15.08
N LEU A 103 -13.98 5.01 15.43
CA LEU A 103 -15.13 4.79 14.55
C LEU A 103 -16.08 5.98 14.66
N SER A 104 -16.40 6.58 13.52
CA SER A 104 -17.41 7.63 13.40
C SER A 104 -18.60 7.08 12.63
N PHE A 105 -19.78 7.12 13.22
CA PHE A 105 -21.02 6.69 12.55
C PHE A 105 -21.75 7.90 11.97
N PRO A 106 -22.25 7.84 10.71
CA PRO A 106 -22.96 8.95 10.10
C PRO A 106 -24.29 9.19 10.82
N THR A 107 -24.51 10.43 11.27
CA THR A 107 -25.78 10.86 11.89
C THR A 107 -26.67 11.67 10.94
N SER A 108 -26.16 12.01 9.76
CA SER A 108 -26.86 12.79 8.72
C SER A 108 -26.32 12.47 7.33
N LEU A 109 -27.03 12.87 6.27
CA LEU A 109 -26.59 12.71 4.89
C LEU A 109 -25.28 13.47 4.60
N SER A 110 -25.12 14.68 5.14
CA SER A 110 -23.88 15.45 5.02
C SER A 110 -22.72 14.78 5.76
N SER A 111 -22.99 14.15 6.92
CA SER A 111 -22.00 13.34 7.62
C SER A 111 -21.63 12.07 6.85
N LEU A 112 -22.60 11.42 6.19
CA LEU A 112 -22.35 10.27 5.33
C LEU A 112 -21.43 10.65 4.18
N GLN A 113 -21.69 11.78 3.50
CA GLN A 113 -20.84 12.26 2.41
C GLN A 113 -19.41 12.52 2.89
N ARG A 114 -19.22 13.16 4.06
CA ARG A 114 -17.89 13.39 4.64
C ARG A 114 -17.13 12.10 4.97
N ILE A 115 -17.84 11.06 5.40
CA ILE A 115 -17.25 9.76 5.71
C ILE A 115 -16.91 9.00 4.42
N VAL A 116 -17.83 8.96 3.45
CA VAL A 116 -17.72 8.12 2.25
C VAL A 116 -16.85 8.74 1.15
N ALA A 117 -16.96 10.04 0.91
CA ALA A 117 -16.27 10.69 -0.22
C ALA A 117 -14.74 10.48 -0.22
N PRO A 118 -14.02 10.54 0.92
CA PRO A 118 -12.58 10.24 0.94
C PRO A 118 -12.23 8.83 0.46
N HIS A 119 -13.08 7.83 0.70
CA HIS A 119 -12.88 6.47 0.19
C HIS A 119 -12.99 6.36 -1.34
N LEU A 120 -13.61 7.36 -1.99
CA LEU A 120 -13.82 7.39 -3.44
C LEU A 120 -12.70 8.13 -4.19
N VAL A 121 -11.79 8.81 -3.48
CA VAL A 121 -10.68 9.55 -4.11
C VAL A 121 -9.76 8.61 -4.91
N THR A 122 -9.41 7.45 -4.36
CA THR A 122 -8.57 6.48 -5.07
C THR A 122 -9.31 5.80 -6.24
N PRO A 123 -10.56 5.30 -6.09
CA PRO A 123 -11.35 4.85 -7.23
C PRO A 123 -11.53 5.90 -8.34
N LEU A 124 -11.65 7.18 -7.99
CA LEU A 124 -11.75 8.27 -8.96
C LEU A 124 -10.50 8.36 -9.85
N LEU A 125 -9.30 8.20 -9.27
CA LEU A 125 -8.06 8.13 -10.06
C LEU A 125 -8.08 6.96 -11.07
N PHE A 126 -8.77 5.87 -10.74
CA PHE A 126 -8.86 4.64 -11.53
C PHE A 126 -10.10 4.57 -12.44
N LEU A 127 -10.78 5.69 -12.75
CA LEU A 127 -11.96 5.68 -13.64
C LEU A 127 -11.68 5.01 -14.99
N GLY A 128 -10.51 5.23 -15.58
CA GLY A 128 -10.07 4.57 -16.82
C GLY A 128 -10.03 3.04 -16.70
N PRO A 129 -9.19 2.48 -15.80
CA PRO A 129 -9.13 1.04 -15.53
C PRO A 129 -10.49 0.43 -15.13
N LEU A 130 -11.30 1.13 -14.32
CA LEU A 130 -12.63 0.67 -13.93
C LEU A 130 -13.58 0.57 -15.14
N TYR A 131 -13.52 1.55 -16.04
CA TYR A 131 -14.28 1.50 -17.28
C TYR A 131 -13.83 0.36 -18.19
N ALA A 132 -12.51 0.15 -18.32
CA ALA A 132 -11.97 -0.97 -19.07
C ALA A 132 -12.38 -2.33 -18.46
N GLU A 133 -12.38 -2.45 -17.13
CA GLU A 133 -12.87 -3.65 -16.45
C GLU A 133 -14.35 -3.90 -16.77
N LEU A 134 -15.20 -2.87 -16.83
CA LEU A 134 -16.59 -3.02 -17.27
C LEU A 134 -16.70 -3.56 -18.70
N LEU A 135 -15.83 -3.11 -19.62
CA LEU A 135 -15.79 -3.63 -21.00
C LEU A 135 -15.38 -5.10 -21.06
N SER A 136 -14.58 -5.57 -20.11
CA SER A 136 -14.14 -6.97 -20.05
C SER A 136 -15.27 -7.96 -19.75
N PHE A 137 -16.40 -7.46 -19.22
CA PHE A 137 -17.64 -8.23 -19.03
C PHE A 137 -18.64 -8.09 -20.20
N SER A 138 -18.28 -7.36 -21.27
CA SER A 138 -19.14 -7.21 -22.46
C SER A 138 -19.36 -8.55 -23.17
N PRO A 139 -20.57 -8.84 -23.70
CA PRO A 139 -20.83 -10.06 -24.48
C PRO A 139 -19.91 -10.26 -25.69
N ARG A 140 -19.34 -9.16 -26.22
CA ARG A 140 -18.41 -9.18 -27.36
C ARG A 140 -17.00 -9.59 -26.93
N ASN A 141 -16.59 -9.24 -25.71
CA ASN A 141 -15.41 -9.79 -25.04
C ASN A 141 -15.76 -11.12 -24.35
N ARG A 142 -16.03 -12.17 -25.14
CA ARG A 142 -16.06 -13.54 -24.62
C ARG A 142 -14.72 -13.75 -23.90
N TRP A 143 -14.76 -13.95 -22.58
CA TRP A 143 -13.66 -14.25 -21.67
C TRP A 143 -13.15 -13.10 -20.76
N ARG A 144 -13.65 -13.11 -19.51
CA ARG A 144 -12.85 -12.99 -18.26
C ARG A 144 -13.56 -13.54 -17.00
N GLY A 145 -14.52 -14.45 -17.17
CA GLY A 145 -15.29 -15.04 -16.07
C GLY A 145 -16.38 -14.10 -15.52
N THR A 146 -17.21 -14.60 -14.60
CA THR A 146 -18.18 -13.74 -13.89
C THR A 146 -17.48 -12.97 -12.78
N PHE A 147 -18.06 -11.84 -12.37
CA PHE A 147 -17.61 -11.10 -11.18
C PHE A 147 -17.50 -12.02 -9.94
N SER A 148 -18.43 -12.97 -9.78
CA SER A 148 -18.40 -13.96 -8.71
C SER A 148 -17.19 -14.91 -8.80
N THR A 149 -16.82 -15.34 -10.01
CA THR A 149 -15.63 -16.18 -10.21
C THR A 149 -14.35 -15.41 -9.87
N ARG A 150 -14.25 -14.15 -10.30
CA ARG A 150 -13.08 -13.30 -10.05
C ARG A 150 -12.92 -13.00 -8.55
N THR A 151 -14.00 -12.62 -7.88
CA THR A 151 -14.00 -12.39 -6.42
C THR A 151 -13.63 -13.66 -5.65
N LYS A 152 -14.17 -14.82 -6.02
CA LYS A 152 -13.73 -16.10 -5.43
C LYS A 152 -12.24 -16.30 -5.61
N LEU A 153 -11.68 -16.12 -6.82
CA LEU A 153 -10.24 -16.29 -7.05
C LEU A 153 -9.37 -15.35 -6.20
N LEU A 154 -9.85 -14.11 -5.96
CA LEU A 154 -9.13 -13.14 -5.13
C LEU A 154 -9.09 -13.54 -3.64
N PHE A 155 -10.12 -14.20 -3.11
CA PHE A 155 -10.24 -14.47 -1.66
C PHE A 155 -10.21 -15.96 -1.25
N SER A 156 -10.04 -16.89 -2.19
CA SER A 156 -10.13 -18.33 -1.88
C SER A 156 -8.86 -18.95 -1.27
N ASN A 157 -7.76 -18.20 -1.15
CA ASN A 157 -6.49 -18.75 -0.65
C ASN A 157 -5.77 -17.78 0.29
N VAL A 158 -4.73 -18.30 0.96
CA VAL A 158 -3.91 -17.53 1.93
C VAL A 158 -3.19 -16.35 1.28
N THR A 159 -2.88 -16.42 -0.02
CA THR A 159 -2.30 -15.33 -0.80
C THR A 159 -3.30 -14.18 -0.94
N GLY A 160 -4.57 -14.48 -1.19
CA GLY A 160 -5.67 -13.53 -1.21
C GLY A 160 -5.88 -12.86 0.14
N LEU A 161 -5.96 -13.65 1.22
CA LEU A 161 -6.06 -13.14 2.59
C LEU A 161 -4.89 -12.19 2.93
N ARG A 162 -3.67 -12.56 2.54
CA ARG A 162 -2.48 -11.72 2.69
C ARG A 162 -2.64 -10.41 1.92
N ASN A 163 -2.89 -10.48 0.61
CA ASN A 163 -2.84 -9.33 -0.29
C ASN A 163 -3.98 -8.32 -0.06
N TYR A 164 -5.17 -8.79 0.33
CA TYR A 164 -6.38 -7.95 0.33
C TYR A 164 -6.93 -7.64 1.72
N VAL A 165 -6.39 -8.28 2.78
CA VAL A 165 -6.88 -8.08 4.14
C VAL A 165 -5.71 -7.77 5.07
N VAL A 166 -4.84 -8.74 5.33
CA VAL A 166 -3.87 -8.62 6.43
C VAL A 166 -2.74 -7.65 6.09
N ALA A 167 -2.16 -7.72 4.89
CA ALA A 167 -1.07 -6.81 4.51
C ALA A 167 -1.56 -5.35 4.47
N PRO A 168 -2.66 -4.98 3.78
CA PRO A 168 -3.17 -3.62 3.82
C PRO A 168 -3.42 -3.10 5.24
N ILE A 169 -4.12 -3.88 6.09
CA ILE A 169 -4.44 -3.45 7.45
C ILE A 169 -3.15 -3.22 8.27
N THR A 170 -2.24 -4.20 8.27
CA THR A 170 -1.04 -4.13 9.11
C THR A 170 -0.05 -3.06 8.62
N GLU A 171 0.10 -2.91 7.30
CA GLU A 171 0.96 -1.89 6.70
C GLU A 171 0.42 -0.48 6.97
N GLU A 172 -0.88 -0.22 6.78
CA GLU A 172 -1.45 1.08 7.11
C GLU A 172 -1.33 1.41 8.60
N ILE A 173 -1.62 0.46 9.50
CA ILE A 173 -1.51 0.71 10.94
C ILE A 173 -0.06 1.05 11.33
N VAL A 174 0.95 0.38 10.78
CA VAL A 174 2.33 0.68 11.13
C VAL A 174 2.79 1.99 10.49
N PHE A 175 2.65 2.12 9.18
CA PHE A 175 3.29 3.21 8.44
C PHE A 175 2.46 4.50 8.40
N ARG A 176 1.13 4.43 8.54
CA ARG A 176 0.25 5.61 8.56
C ARG A 176 -0.19 5.98 9.96
N ALA A 177 -0.52 5.02 10.81
CA ALA A 177 -0.87 5.32 12.19
C ALA A 177 0.39 5.46 13.08
N CYS A 178 1.20 4.41 13.26
CA CYS A 178 2.28 4.43 14.25
C CYS A 178 3.44 5.37 13.89
N VAL A 179 3.96 5.27 12.65
CA VAL A 179 5.04 6.15 12.16
C VAL A 179 4.58 7.60 12.20
N LEU A 180 3.39 7.93 11.69
CA LEU A 180 2.97 9.33 11.65
C LEU A 180 2.64 9.88 13.05
N SER A 181 2.14 9.06 13.97
CA SER A 181 1.86 9.47 15.37
C SER A 181 3.08 10.09 16.03
N VAL A 182 4.28 9.50 15.90
CA VAL A 182 5.49 10.05 16.54
C VAL A 182 5.98 11.35 15.88
N TYR A 183 5.68 11.56 14.59
CA TYR A 183 5.93 12.84 13.93
C TYR A 183 4.92 13.91 14.37
N LEU A 184 3.65 13.54 14.55
CA LEU A 184 2.60 14.44 15.05
C LEU A 184 2.82 14.84 16.52
N LEU A 185 3.46 13.98 17.31
CA LEU A 185 3.89 14.30 18.69
C LEU A 185 5.12 15.23 18.75
N SER A 186 5.73 15.59 17.60
CA SER A 186 6.79 16.60 17.51
C SER A 186 6.21 17.89 16.96
N PRO A 187 6.03 18.95 17.78
CA PRO A 187 5.42 20.21 17.34
C PRO A 187 6.09 20.82 16.11
N VAL A 188 7.43 20.76 16.05
CA VAL A 188 8.20 21.29 14.91
C VAL A 188 7.88 20.56 13.60
N LEU A 189 7.75 19.22 13.65
CA LEU A 189 7.46 18.41 12.46
C LEU A 189 5.97 18.46 12.11
N ALA A 190 5.09 18.48 13.10
CA ALA A 190 3.64 18.52 12.94
C ALA A 190 3.17 19.80 12.22
N LEU A 191 3.89 20.93 12.35
CA LEU A 191 3.59 22.15 11.61
C LEU A 191 3.84 22.02 10.10
N ASN A 192 4.70 21.10 9.67
CA ASN A 192 5.03 20.90 8.26
C ASN A 192 4.28 19.70 7.65
N GLN A 193 2.97 19.83 7.50
CA GLN A 193 2.10 18.76 6.98
C GLN A 193 2.50 18.31 5.57
N VAL A 194 2.91 19.24 4.70
CA VAL A 194 3.44 18.90 3.36
C VAL A 194 4.71 18.05 3.49
N GLY A 195 5.61 18.43 4.40
CA GLY A 195 6.78 17.63 4.74
C GLY A 195 6.43 16.23 5.21
N LEU A 196 5.40 16.07 6.05
CA LEU A 196 4.93 14.75 6.49
C LEU A 196 4.45 13.88 5.32
N VAL A 197 3.64 14.45 4.43
CA VAL A 197 3.13 13.77 3.22
C VAL A 197 4.26 13.35 2.28
N LEU A 198 5.33 14.13 2.17
CA LEU A 198 6.42 13.84 1.25
C LEU A 198 7.51 12.94 1.83
N THR A 199 7.77 13.01 3.14
CA THR A 199 8.95 12.36 3.74
C THR A 199 8.62 11.07 4.49
N THR A 200 7.51 10.99 5.21
CA THR A 200 7.16 9.77 5.97
C THR A 200 6.91 8.54 5.09
N PRO A 201 6.37 8.65 3.85
CA PRO A 201 6.21 7.51 2.96
C PRO A 201 7.53 6.89 2.48
N LEU A 202 8.66 7.57 2.61
CA LEU A 202 9.97 7.00 2.26
C LEU A 202 10.25 5.73 3.06
N ASN A 203 9.86 5.67 4.34
CA ASN A 203 9.97 4.46 5.14
C ASN A 203 9.17 3.30 4.54
N PHE A 204 7.98 3.59 4.01
CA PHE A 204 7.12 2.60 3.36
C PHE A 204 7.70 2.13 2.02
N GLY A 205 8.23 3.04 1.21
CA GLY A 205 8.92 2.70 -0.03
C GLY A 205 10.17 1.84 0.21
N LEU A 206 11.03 2.25 1.15
CA LEU A 206 12.26 1.54 1.50
C LEU A 206 12.00 0.12 2.01
N ALA A 207 10.90 -0.09 2.74
CA ALA A 207 10.49 -1.41 3.22
C ALA A 207 10.34 -2.45 2.09
N HIS A 208 10.06 -2.00 0.86
CA HIS A 208 9.89 -2.88 -0.30
C HIS A 208 11.19 -3.27 -0.99
N LEU A 209 12.31 -2.61 -0.70
CA LEU A 209 13.62 -2.93 -1.31
C LEU A 209 14.06 -4.36 -1.03
N HIS A 210 13.59 -4.96 0.07
CA HIS A 210 13.88 -6.35 0.40
C HIS A 210 13.37 -7.36 -0.66
N HIS A 211 12.43 -6.97 -1.53
CA HIS A 211 11.96 -7.79 -2.64
C HIS A 211 12.99 -7.92 -3.77
N ALA A 212 14.01 -7.06 -3.81
CA ALA A 212 15.14 -7.19 -4.73
C ALA A 212 15.84 -8.54 -4.54
N TRP A 213 16.00 -8.97 -3.29
CA TRP A 213 16.61 -10.25 -2.95
C TRP A 213 15.80 -11.43 -3.51
N ASP A 214 14.49 -11.44 -3.28
CA ASP A 214 13.59 -12.47 -3.83
C ASP A 214 13.67 -12.54 -5.36
N THR A 215 13.55 -11.38 -6.02
CA THR A 215 13.60 -11.26 -7.48
C THR A 215 14.92 -11.75 -8.06
N TYR A 216 16.05 -11.31 -7.48
CA TYR A 216 17.39 -11.72 -7.92
C TYR A 216 17.58 -13.25 -7.84
N ASN A 217 17.07 -13.87 -6.77
CA ASN A 217 17.20 -15.31 -6.56
C ASN A 217 16.27 -16.13 -7.47
N ARG A 218 15.02 -15.69 -7.68
CA ARG A 218 14.05 -16.35 -8.58
C ARG A 218 14.43 -16.26 -10.05
N LEU A 219 15.18 -15.23 -10.43
CA LEU A 219 15.68 -15.05 -11.80
C LEU A 219 17.06 -15.69 -12.04
N GLY A 220 17.57 -16.48 -11.08
CA GLY A 220 18.77 -17.30 -11.30
C GLY A 220 20.11 -16.61 -11.04
N ARG A 221 20.14 -15.50 -10.29
CA ARG A 221 21.37 -14.84 -9.81
C ARG A 221 22.35 -14.34 -10.89
N THR A 222 21.91 -14.18 -12.14
CA THR A 222 22.74 -13.66 -13.24
C THR A 222 22.87 -12.13 -13.21
N ALA A 223 23.75 -11.56 -14.03
CA ALA A 223 23.84 -10.10 -14.20
C ALA A 223 22.53 -9.50 -14.73
N ALA A 224 21.85 -10.20 -15.65
CA ALA A 224 20.53 -9.81 -16.14
C ALA A 224 19.46 -9.86 -15.03
N ALA A 225 19.50 -10.89 -14.17
CA ALA A 225 18.64 -10.99 -12.99
C ALA A 225 18.88 -9.84 -12.01
N LEU A 226 20.13 -9.47 -11.76
CA LEU A 226 20.49 -8.35 -10.89
C LEU A 226 19.96 -7.04 -11.46
N LYS A 227 20.19 -6.77 -12.74
CA LYS A 227 19.66 -5.58 -13.42
C LYS A 227 18.14 -5.50 -13.30
N ARG A 228 17.44 -6.61 -13.55
CA ARG A 228 15.97 -6.67 -13.43
C ARG A 228 15.50 -6.48 -11.99
N ALA A 229 16.15 -7.12 -11.02
CA ALA A 229 15.83 -6.98 -9.60
C ALA A 229 15.98 -5.53 -9.11
N ILE A 230 17.05 -4.84 -9.53
CA ILE A 230 17.27 -3.42 -9.23
C ILE A 230 16.15 -2.57 -9.85
N LEU A 231 15.90 -2.71 -11.16
CA LEU A 231 14.90 -1.89 -11.86
C LEU A 231 13.50 -2.07 -11.29
N VAL A 232 13.07 -3.32 -11.06
CA VAL A 232 11.75 -3.63 -10.49
C VAL A 232 11.62 -3.09 -9.07
N SER A 233 12.67 -3.24 -8.24
CA SER A 233 12.61 -2.79 -6.84
C SER A 233 12.67 -1.27 -6.71
N LEU A 234 13.41 -0.58 -7.58
CA LEU A 234 13.41 0.90 -7.63
C LEU A 234 12.06 1.44 -8.11
N PHE A 235 11.48 0.84 -9.15
CA PHE A 235 10.13 1.19 -9.58
C PHE A 235 9.10 0.95 -8.49
N GLN A 236 9.16 -0.22 -7.82
CA GLN A 236 8.29 -0.56 -6.71
C GLN A 236 8.45 0.42 -5.55
N MET A 237 9.68 0.77 -5.17
CA MET A 237 9.97 1.77 -4.13
C MET A 237 9.37 3.14 -4.49
N MET A 238 9.60 3.63 -5.71
CA MET A 238 9.05 4.90 -6.17
C MET A 238 7.51 4.89 -6.13
N TYR A 239 6.90 3.86 -6.72
CA TYR A 239 5.45 3.75 -6.82
C TYR A 239 4.78 3.60 -5.44
N THR A 240 5.34 2.77 -4.56
CA THR A 240 4.83 2.60 -3.20
C THR A 240 5.06 3.85 -2.34
N THR A 241 6.13 4.62 -2.57
CA THR A 241 6.33 5.93 -1.92
C THR A 241 5.24 6.92 -2.33
N LEU A 242 4.94 7.02 -3.63
CA LEU A 242 3.87 7.90 -4.13
C LEU A 242 2.49 7.48 -3.58
N PHE A 243 2.21 6.18 -3.55
CA PHE A 243 1.00 5.66 -2.92
C PHE A 243 0.95 5.95 -1.41
N GLY A 244 2.07 5.80 -0.70
CA GLY A 244 2.16 6.14 0.71
C GLY A 244 1.96 7.64 0.97
N ALA A 245 2.38 8.51 0.04
CA ALA A 245 2.10 9.95 0.10
C ALA A 245 0.60 10.23 -0.04
N LEU A 246 -0.09 9.58 -0.99
CA LEU A 246 -1.55 9.65 -1.08
C LEU A 246 -2.23 9.17 0.20
N CYS A 247 -1.81 8.03 0.76
CA CYS A 247 -2.37 7.51 2.01
C CYS A 247 -2.14 8.45 3.21
N THR A 248 -0.96 9.06 3.29
CA THR A 248 -0.63 10.04 4.34
C THR A 248 -1.50 11.28 4.18
N TYR A 249 -1.66 11.79 2.95
CA TYR A 249 -2.58 12.88 2.66
C TYR A 249 -4.01 12.54 3.09
N LEU A 250 -4.55 11.40 2.67
CA LEU A 250 -5.90 10.97 3.03
C LEU A 250 -6.08 10.82 4.54
N PHE A 251 -5.09 10.23 5.24
CA PHE A 251 -5.10 10.10 6.69
C PHE A 251 -5.19 11.47 7.38
N LEU A 252 -4.33 12.42 7.00
CA LEU A 252 -4.32 13.77 7.58
C LEU A 252 -5.61 14.55 7.28
N GLN A 253 -6.10 14.49 6.04
CA GLN A 253 -7.31 15.21 5.62
C GLN A 253 -8.60 14.67 6.25
N THR A 254 -8.61 13.41 6.67
CA THR A 254 -9.79 12.75 7.25
C THR A 254 -9.79 12.76 8.77
N HIS A 255 -9.05 13.71 9.37
CA HIS A 255 -8.84 13.79 10.82
C HIS A 255 -8.32 12.48 11.40
N TYR A 256 -7.29 11.94 10.75
CA TYR A 256 -6.58 10.71 11.11
C TYR A 256 -7.40 9.43 10.93
N SER A 257 -8.41 9.35 10.06
CA SER A 257 -9.13 8.08 9.85
C SER A 257 -8.24 7.04 9.16
N ILE A 258 -7.89 5.94 9.86
CA ILE A 258 -7.06 4.88 9.27
C ILE A 258 -7.81 4.05 8.22
N TYR A 259 -9.14 4.04 8.27
CA TYR A 259 -9.98 3.27 7.38
C TYR A 259 -9.87 3.74 5.92
N VAL A 260 -9.67 5.04 5.70
CA VAL A 260 -9.58 5.61 4.34
C VAL A 260 -8.32 5.11 3.62
N PRO A 261 -7.09 5.24 4.18
CA PRO A 261 -5.90 4.60 3.65
C PRO A 261 -6.02 3.08 3.46
N ILE A 262 -6.63 2.35 4.42
CA ILE A 262 -6.82 0.89 4.30
C ILE A 262 -7.64 0.55 3.06
N THR A 263 -8.77 1.22 2.85
CA THR A 263 -9.59 0.95 1.66
C THR A 263 -8.90 1.35 0.37
N ALA A 264 -8.14 2.45 0.35
CA ALA A 264 -7.34 2.86 -0.80
C ALA A 264 -6.29 1.80 -1.14
N HIS A 265 -5.64 1.23 -0.13
CA HIS A 265 -4.65 0.16 -0.29
C HIS A 265 -5.28 -1.12 -0.82
N VAL A 266 -6.36 -1.60 -0.21
CA VAL A 266 -7.08 -2.79 -0.68
C VAL A 266 -7.51 -2.60 -2.14
N PHE A 267 -8.04 -1.43 -2.48
CA PHE A 267 -8.44 -1.09 -3.84
C PHE A 267 -7.25 -1.12 -4.81
N CYS A 268 -6.13 -0.48 -4.48
CA CYS A 268 -4.92 -0.51 -5.31
C CYS A 268 -4.36 -1.93 -5.47
N ASN A 269 -4.42 -2.79 -4.44
CA ASN A 269 -3.97 -4.18 -4.54
C ASN A 269 -4.88 -5.00 -5.48
N ILE A 270 -6.18 -4.70 -5.53
CA ILE A 270 -7.13 -5.35 -6.45
C ILE A 270 -6.88 -4.90 -7.89
N MET A 271 -6.74 -3.58 -8.10
CA MET A 271 -6.58 -3.01 -9.45
C MET A 271 -5.18 -3.22 -10.04
N GLY A 272 -4.15 -3.21 -9.20
CA GLY A 272 -2.76 -3.22 -9.64
C GLY A 272 -2.35 -1.92 -10.32
N PHE A 273 -1.20 -1.94 -11.01
CA PHE A 273 -0.76 -0.82 -11.82
C PHE A 273 -1.61 -0.73 -13.11
N PRO A 274 -2.14 0.45 -13.49
CA PRO A 274 -2.95 0.61 -14.70
C PRO A 274 -2.23 0.17 -15.98
N ASP A 275 -2.82 -0.78 -16.72
CA ASP A 275 -2.37 -1.18 -18.05
C ASP A 275 -3.09 -0.36 -19.12
N PHE A 276 -2.69 0.90 -19.27
CA PHE A 276 -3.30 1.82 -20.22
C PHE A 276 -3.32 1.26 -21.65
N TYR A 277 -2.26 0.56 -22.06
CA TYR A 277 -2.17 0.02 -23.41
C TYR A 277 -3.13 -1.17 -23.62
N GLY A 278 -3.21 -2.08 -22.66
CA GLY A 278 -4.20 -3.17 -22.67
C GLY A 278 -5.63 -2.64 -22.67
N ASP A 279 -5.92 -1.64 -21.85
CA ASP A 279 -7.24 -1.02 -21.74
C ASP A 279 -7.66 -0.32 -23.03
N LEU A 280 -6.73 0.36 -23.72
CA LEU A 280 -7.00 0.97 -25.02
C LEU A 280 -7.32 -0.07 -26.10
N ARG A 281 -6.58 -1.19 -26.15
CA ARG A 281 -6.85 -2.29 -27.09
C ARG A 281 -8.23 -2.91 -26.83
N LEU A 282 -8.60 -3.07 -25.57
CA LEU A 282 -9.93 -3.55 -25.18
C LEU A 282 -11.02 -2.58 -25.63
N GLY A 283 -10.81 -1.28 -25.38
CA GLY A 283 -11.69 -0.23 -25.85
C GLY A 283 -11.84 -0.20 -27.38
N GLU A 284 -10.77 -0.43 -28.12
CA GLU A 284 -10.77 -0.49 -29.59
C GLU A 284 -11.61 -1.66 -30.11
N GLY A 285 -11.49 -2.86 -29.53
CA GLY A 285 -12.32 -4.01 -29.88
C GLY A 285 -13.83 -3.78 -29.67
N GLU A 286 -14.18 -2.94 -28.69
CA GLU A 286 -15.57 -2.56 -28.39
C GLU A 286 -16.03 -1.28 -29.13
N GLY A 287 -15.18 -0.63 -29.94
CA GLY A 287 -15.49 0.65 -30.57
C GLY A 287 -15.62 1.83 -29.59
N ARG A 288 -15.04 1.70 -28.39
CA ARG A 288 -15.14 2.62 -27.25
C ARG A 288 -13.79 3.19 -26.82
N ARG A 289 -12.77 3.12 -27.68
CA ARG A 289 -11.40 3.62 -27.43
C ARG A 289 -11.40 5.07 -26.91
N SER A 290 -12.16 5.97 -27.54
CA SER A 290 -12.27 7.37 -27.12
C SER A 290 -12.86 7.51 -25.72
N VAL A 291 -13.82 6.65 -25.35
CA VAL A 291 -14.43 6.67 -24.00
C VAL A 291 -13.44 6.21 -22.94
N VAL A 292 -12.61 5.20 -23.24
CA VAL A 292 -11.51 4.78 -22.35
C VAL A 292 -10.56 5.96 -22.08
N ILE A 293 -10.13 6.66 -23.14
CA ILE A 293 -9.24 7.84 -23.01
C ILE A 293 -9.90 8.92 -22.15
N VAL A 294 -11.17 9.25 -22.43
CA VAL A 294 -11.92 10.25 -21.66
C VAL A 294 -12.05 9.82 -20.20
N ALA A 295 -12.33 8.54 -19.91
CA ALA A 295 -12.42 8.03 -18.54
C ALA A 295 -11.09 8.15 -17.78
N TYR A 296 -9.96 7.87 -18.43
CA TYR A 296 -8.62 8.10 -17.86
C TYR A 296 -8.39 9.58 -17.55
N LEU A 297 -8.68 10.48 -18.50
CA LEU A 297 -8.52 11.92 -18.31
C LEU A 297 -9.43 12.46 -17.20
N CYS A 298 -10.72 12.08 -17.21
CA CYS A 298 -11.67 12.45 -16.16
C CYS A 298 -11.22 11.94 -14.79
N GLY A 299 -10.65 10.73 -14.71
CA GLY A 299 -10.13 10.18 -13.46
C GLY A 299 -8.94 10.98 -12.92
N VAL A 300 -7.95 11.27 -13.76
CA VAL A 300 -6.77 12.08 -13.38
C VAL A 300 -7.17 13.50 -13.01
N ILE A 301 -8.01 14.15 -13.82
CA ILE A 301 -8.47 15.53 -13.57
C ILE A 301 -9.32 15.57 -12.30
N GLY A 302 -10.27 14.66 -12.14
CA GLY A 302 -11.12 14.58 -10.94
C GLY A 302 -10.31 14.30 -9.67
N PHE A 303 -9.34 13.40 -9.74
CA PHE A 303 -8.40 13.15 -8.65
C PHE A 303 -7.60 14.41 -8.33
N ALA A 304 -7.03 15.07 -9.34
CA ALA A 304 -6.29 16.31 -9.18
C ALA A 304 -7.14 17.36 -8.47
N TYR A 305 -8.38 17.61 -8.90
CA TYR A 305 -9.29 18.54 -8.21
C TYR A 305 -9.63 18.11 -6.78
N SER A 306 -9.64 16.81 -6.48
CA SER A 306 -9.92 16.28 -5.14
C SER A 306 -8.73 16.44 -4.18
N VAL A 307 -7.49 16.39 -4.69
CA VAL A 307 -6.24 16.48 -3.87
C VAL A 307 -5.53 17.83 -3.93
N MET A 308 -5.67 18.59 -5.03
CA MET A 308 -5.20 19.97 -5.21
C MET A 308 -5.85 21.04 -4.30
N PRO A 309 -6.89 20.79 -3.49
CA PRO A 309 -7.28 21.74 -2.46
C PRO A 309 -6.26 21.84 -1.30
N MET A 310 -5.01 21.38 -1.50
CA MET A 310 -3.83 21.65 -0.67
C MET A 310 -3.59 23.14 -0.34
N GLY A 311 -4.33 24.09 -0.94
CA GLY A 311 -4.30 25.50 -0.55
C GLY A 311 -5.62 26.13 -0.07
N ARG A 312 -6.80 25.51 -0.27
CA ARG A 312 -8.11 26.18 -0.03
C ARG A 312 -8.90 25.70 1.19
N TRP A 313 -8.62 24.51 1.73
CA TRP A 313 -9.37 23.96 2.89
C TRP A 313 -8.56 23.87 4.18
N TRP A 314 -7.24 24.05 4.13
CA TRP A 314 -6.39 24.05 5.34
C TRP A 314 -6.77 25.14 6.36
N TRP A 315 -7.43 26.21 5.93
CA TRP A 315 -7.84 27.32 6.80
C TRP A 315 -9.31 27.28 7.25
N ALA A 316 -10.14 26.40 6.69
CA ALA A 316 -11.59 26.43 6.92
C ALA A 316 -12.05 25.57 8.11
N PHE A 317 -11.14 24.83 8.75
CA PHE A 317 -11.43 23.99 9.93
C PHE A 317 -10.56 24.34 11.14
N GLY A 318 -10.00 25.56 11.17
CA GLY A 318 -9.33 26.12 12.34
C GLY A 318 -10.26 26.49 13.50
N GLU A 319 -11.57 26.22 13.39
CA GLU A 319 -12.55 26.42 14.45
C GLU A 319 -13.56 25.26 14.49
N ILE A 320 -13.18 24.14 15.12
CA ILE A 320 -14.06 23.29 15.95
C ILE A 320 -13.25 22.75 17.12
#